data_AF-A0A7S0A9Y6-F1
#
_entry.id   AF-A0A7S0A9Y6-F1
#
_cell.length_a   1.000
_cell.length_b   1.000
_cell.length_c   1.000
_cell.angle_alpha   90.00
_cell.angle_beta   90.00
_cell.angle_gamma   90.00
#
_symmetry.space_group_name_H-M   'P 1'
#
loop_
_entity.id
_entity.type
_entity.pdbx_description
1 polymer ?
#
loop_
_entity_poly.entity_id
_entity_poly.type
_entity_poly.pdbx_seq_one_letter_code
_entity_poly.pdbx_strand_id
1 'polypeptide(L)'
;NMLIGVLCEVISAVAEEEKEAMITDKVYEKFSKICERLDSNLNGRLSWAEFQQIMASPDALAALDSVNVDPYGMIDFAEDFFFEGEEPKEISFRDFMDMVLDFRGGQTATLKDVMLLGKQFNRQFTDMRGKLEKVNRKLDRLEVDEG
;
A
#
# COMPACT_ATOMS: atom_id res chain seq x y z
N ASN A 1 10.34 30.53 -29.60
CA ASN A 1 9.23 29.58 -29.37
C ASN A 1 9.61 28.14 -29.06
N MET A 2 10.78 27.59 -29.44
CA MET A 2 11.24 26.32 -28.83
C MET A 2 11.86 26.51 -27.44
N LEU A 3 12.71 27.53 -27.25
CA LEU A 3 13.37 27.82 -25.97
C LEU A 3 12.42 28.14 -24.81
N ILE A 4 11.27 28.78 -25.10
CA ILE A 4 10.24 29.06 -24.10
C ILE A 4 9.46 27.79 -23.73
N GLY A 5 9.27 26.87 -24.69
CA GLY A 5 8.66 25.56 -24.43
C GLY A 5 9.52 24.71 -23.49
N VAL A 6 10.83 24.66 -23.73
CA VAL A 6 11.79 23.92 -22.86
C VAL A 6 11.85 24.53 -21.46
N LEU A 7 11.80 25.85 -21.32
CA LEU A 7 11.75 26.51 -20.01
C LEU A 7 10.44 26.22 -19.27
N CYS A 8 9.30 26.22 -19.96
CA CYS A 8 8.03 25.86 -19.35
C CYS A 8 7.99 24.39 -18.90
N GLU A 9 8.57 23.46 -19.66
CA GLU A 9 8.71 22.05 -19.24
C GLU A 9 9.58 21.92 -17.99
N VAL A 10 10.76 22.56 -17.96
CA VAL A 10 11.64 22.50 -16.78
C VAL A 10 11.00 23.16 -15.56
N ILE A 11 10.32 24.30 -15.72
CA ILE A 11 9.60 24.96 -14.62
C ILE A 11 8.45 24.09 -14.13
N SER A 12 7.73 23.40 -15.03
CA SER A 12 6.64 22.49 -14.63
C SER A 12 7.19 21.26 -13.92
N ALA A 13 8.27 20.66 -14.39
CA ALA A 13 8.93 19.52 -13.75
C ALA A 13 9.48 19.89 -12.36
N VAL A 14 10.16 21.04 -12.23
CA VAL A 14 10.66 21.54 -10.93
C VAL A 14 9.49 21.89 -10.00
N ALA A 15 8.40 22.47 -10.51
CA ALA A 15 7.22 22.77 -9.71
C ALA A 15 6.50 21.50 -9.22
N GLU A 16 6.46 20.44 -10.03
CA GLU A 16 5.96 19.13 -9.62
C GLU A 16 6.85 18.49 -8.56
N GLU A 17 8.18 18.52 -8.74
CA GLU A 17 9.14 17.99 -7.77
C GLU A 17 9.07 18.71 -6.42
N GLU A 18 9.04 20.04 -6.40
CA GLU A 18 8.87 20.85 -5.19
C GLU A 18 7.52 20.60 -4.51
N LYS A 19 6.46 20.41 -5.30
CA LYS A 19 5.13 20.09 -4.79
C LYS A 19 5.11 18.71 -4.14
N GLU A 20 5.77 17.73 -4.73
CA GLU A 20 5.94 16.39 -4.17
C GLU A 20 6.74 16.40 -2.87
N ALA A 21 7.84 17.16 -2.82
CA ALA A 21 8.64 17.34 -1.59
C ALA A 21 7.81 17.97 -0.47
N MET A 22 7.08 19.06 -0.75
CA MET A 22 6.21 19.71 0.23
C MET A 22 5.09 18.80 0.76
N ILE A 23 4.55 17.93 -0.09
CA ILE A 23 3.49 17.01 0.35
C ILE A 23 4.10 15.92 1.24
N THR A 24 5.24 15.37 0.86
CA THR A 24 5.99 14.37 1.65
C THR A 24 6.30 14.91 3.05
N ASP A 25 6.81 16.13 3.15
CA ASP A 25 7.09 16.79 4.43
C ASP A 25 5.83 16.99 5.28
N LYS A 26 4.71 17.38 4.66
CA LYS A 26 3.42 17.53 5.37
C LYS A 26 2.87 16.20 5.87
N VAL A 27 3.03 15.12 5.10
CA VAL A 27 2.66 13.76 5.53
C VAL A 27 3.52 13.41 6.74
N TYR A 28 4.84 13.58 6.64
CA TYR A 28 5.78 13.28 7.72
C TYR A 28 5.44 14.02 9.00
N GLU A 29 5.18 15.33 8.93
CA GLU A 29 4.85 16.14 10.11
C GLU A 29 3.53 15.71 10.78
N LYS A 30 2.49 15.41 9.98
CA LYS A 30 1.19 14.97 10.51
C LYS A 30 1.29 13.57 11.12
N PHE A 31 1.91 12.64 10.42
CA PHE A 31 2.02 11.25 10.90
C PHE A 31 3.00 11.11 12.05
N SER A 32 4.06 11.91 12.14
CA SER A 32 4.96 11.90 13.31
C SER A 32 4.18 12.22 14.57
N LYS A 33 3.31 13.25 14.56
CA LYS A 33 2.50 13.63 15.73
C LYS A 33 1.46 12.56 16.10
N ILE A 34 0.90 11.87 15.11
CA ILE A 34 -0.10 10.83 15.33
C ILE A 34 0.56 9.55 15.86
N CYS A 35 1.69 9.16 15.27
CA CYS A 35 2.50 8.05 15.73
C CYS A 35 3.05 8.32 17.13
N GLU A 36 3.61 9.49 17.44
CA GLU A 36 4.07 9.84 18.81
C GLU A 36 2.96 9.72 19.86
N ARG A 37 1.70 9.98 19.48
CA ARG A 37 0.55 9.85 20.38
C ARG A 37 0.12 8.39 20.59
N LEU A 38 0.33 7.54 19.60
CA LEU A 38 -0.15 6.15 19.56
C LEU A 38 0.97 5.13 19.86
N ASP A 39 2.22 5.54 19.72
CA ASP A 39 3.45 4.83 20.08
C ASP A 39 3.50 4.70 21.61
N SER A 40 2.85 3.64 22.09
CA SER A 40 2.67 3.39 23.52
C SER A 40 3.93 2.82 24.15
N ASN A 41 4.86 2.31 23.34
CA ASN A 41 6.09 1.67 23.78
C ASN A 41 7.34 2.57 23.56
N LEU A 42 7.19 3.72 22.89
CA LEU A 42 8.24 4.70 22.55
C LEU A 42 9.46 4.08 21.86
N ASN A 43 9.25 2.98 21.14
CA ASN A 43 10.34 2.23 20.51
C ASN A 43 10.68 2.77 19.11
N GLY A 44 9.91 3.73 18.59
CA GLY A 44 10.09 4.29 17.25
C GLY A 44 9.75 3.31 16.13
N ARG A 45 9.02 2.24 16.46
CA ARG A 45 8.52 1.20 15.55
C ARG A 45 7.00 1.13 15.68
N LEU A 46 6.39 0.59 14.65
CA LEU A 46 4.96 0.39 14.59
C LEU A 46 4.69 -1.10 14.58
N SER A 47 3.91 -1.56 15.55
CA SER A 47 3.35 -2.91 15.59
C SER A 47 2.01 -2.97 14.87
N TRP A 48 1.55 -4.18 14.51
CA TRP A 48 0.23 -4.37 13.91
C TRP A 48 -0.91 -3.80 14.76
N ALA A 49 -0.83 -3.97 16.09
CA ALA A 49 -1.85 -3.46 17.00
C ALA A 49 -1.90 -1.92 17.02
N GLU A 50 -0.73 -1.26 16.98
CA GLU A 50 -0.63 0.21 16.91
C GLU A 50 -1.10 0.73 15.55
N PHE A 51 -0.76 0.03 14.47
CA PHE A 51 -1.29 0.35 13.14
C PHE A 51 -2.81 0.26 13.11
N GLN A 52 -3.42 -0.80 13.66
CA GLN A 52 -4.87 -0.90 13.75
C GLN A 52 -5.50 0.26 14.57
N GLN A 53 -4.82 0.73 15.63
CA GLN A 53 -5.27 1.89 16.40
C GLN A 53 -5.15 3.20 15.61
N ILE A 54 -4.09 3.37 14.81
CA ILE A 54 -3.95 4.48 13.86
C ILE A 54 -5.13 4.45 12.90
N MET A 55 -5.41 3.31 12.27
CA MET A 55 -6.49 3.18 11.28
C MET A 55 -7.89 3.31 11.89
N ALA A 56 -8.05 3.09 13.20
CA ALA A 56 -9.29 3.34 13.91
C ALA A 56 -9.45 4.81 14.38
N SER A 57 -8.38 5.61 14.32
CA SER A 57 -8.40 7.00 14.79
C SER A 57 -8.95 7.93 13.70
N PRO A 58 -10.03 8.69 13.98
CA PRO A 58 -10.58 9.64 13.01
C PRO A 58 -9.58 10.74 12.63
N ASP A 59 -8.68 11.13 13.54
CA ASP A 59 -7.62 12.10 13.25
C ASP A 59 -6.62 11.58 12.21
N ALA A 60 -6.30 10.28 12.28
CA ALA A 60 -5.40 9.61 11.34
C ALA A 60 -6.05 9.37 9.98
N LEU A 61 -7.32 8.97 9.97
CA LEU A 61 -8.10 8.85 8.74
C LEU A 61 -8.22 10.20 8.02
N ALA A 62 -8.47 11.29 8.75
CA ALA A 62 -8.48 12.64 8.18
C ALA A 62 -7.08 13.07 7.69
N ALA A 63 -6.01 12.63 8.34
CA ALA A 63 -4.65 12.87 7.89
C ALA A 63 -4.36 12.12 6.57
N LEU A 64 -4.72 10.84 6.46
CA LEU A 64 -4.61 10.02 5.24
C LEU A 64 -5.41 10.63 4.08
N ASP A 65 -6.66 11.02 4.33
CA ASP A 65 -7.53 11.64 3.31
C ASP A 65 -6.93 12.98 2.82
N SER A 66 -6.35 13.79 3.73
CA SER A 66 -5.71 15.05 3.36
C SER A 66 -4.49 14.91 2.46
N VAL A 67 -3.89 13.71 2.41
CA VAL A 67 -2.76 13.37 1.55
C VAL A 67 -3.16 12.45 0.40
N ASN A 68 -4.47 12.23 0.20
CA ASN A 68 -5.05 11.39 -0.85
C ASN A 68 -4.64 9.91 -0.76
N VAL A 69 -4.38 9.41 0.45
CA VAL A 69 -4.09 7.98 0.70
C VAL A 69 -5.39 7.28 1.08
N ASP A 70 -5.70 6.16 0.44
CA ASP A 70 -6.85 5.33 0.80
C ASP A 70 -6.52 4.43 2.01
N PRO A 71 -7.16 4.65 3.18
CA PRO A 71 -6.91 3.84 4.35
C PRO A 71 -7.30 2.38 4.17
N TYR A 72 -8.34 2.09 3.36
CA TYR A 72 -8.81 0.72 3.17
C TYR A 72 -7.82 -0.10 2.36
N GLY A 73 -7.32 0.47 1.26
CA GLY A 73 -6.24 -0.14 0.48
C GLY A 73 -5.00 -0.42 1.33
N MET A 74 -4.60 0.53 2.20
CA MET A 74 -3.46 0.29 3.09
C MET A 74 -3.63 -0.92 4.00
N ILE A 75 -4.82 -1.22 4.53
CA ILE A 75 -5.04 -2.36 5.42
C ILE A 75 -4.78 -3.68 4.68
N ASP A 76 -5.27 -3.81 3.45
CA ASP A 76 -5.14 -5.03 2.65
C ASP A 76 -3.66 -5.36 2.35
N PHE A 77 -2.82 -4.33 2.18
CA PHE A 77 -1.39 -4.52 1.94
C PHE A 77 -0.55 -4.51 3.22
N ALA A 78 -1.04 -3.91 4.30
CA ALA A 78 -0.31 -3.84 5.56
C ALA A 78 -0.02 -5.25 6.11
N GLU A 79 -0.86 -6.25 5.85
CA GLU A 79 -0.56 -7.63 6.24
C GLU A 79 0.80 -8.11 5.67
N ASP A 80 1.14 -7.77 4.43
CA ASP A 80 2.43 -8.16 3.83
C ASP A 80 3.64 -7.44 4.47
N PHE A 81 3.43 -6.28 5.10
CA PHE A 81 4.49 -5.49 5.74
C PHE A 81 4.68 -5.82 7.22
N PHE A 82 3.58 -6.11 7.92
CA PHE A 82 3.58 -6.40 9.35
C PHE A 82 3.65 -7.89 9.68
N PHE A 83 3.58 -8.79 8.69
CA PHE A 83 3.71 -10.24 8.90
C PHE A 83 4.78 -10.84 7.99
N GLU A 84 5.68 -11.63 8.59
CA GLU A 84 6.67 -12.44 7.86
C GLU A 84 6.25 -13.91 7.97
N GLY A 85 5.29 -14.32 7.11
CA GLY A 85 4.63 -15.61 7.23
C GLY A 85 3.49 -15.57 8.25
N GLU A 86 3.60 -16.32 9.34
CA GLU A 86 2.62 -16.31 10.46
C GLU A 86 3.08 -15.45 11.65
N GLU A 87 4.31 -14.93 11.62
CA GLU A 87 4.90 -14.17 12.74
C GLU A 87 4.71 -12.66 12.56
N PRO A 88 4.15 -11.95 13.57
CA PRO A 88 4.02 -10.50 13.54
C PRO A 88 5.38 -9.83 13.69
N LYS A 89 5.62 -8.80 12.88
CA LYS A 89 6.84 -8.01 12.83
C LYS A 89 6.52 -6.54 13.04
N GLU A 90 7.42 -5.85 13.71
CA GLU A 90 7.37 -4.39 13.85
C GLU A 90 8.16 -3.72 12.73
N ILE A 91 7.55 -2.73 12.10
CA ILE A 91 8.20 -1.92 11.05
C ILE A 91 8.72 -0.62 11.65
N SER A 92 9.78 -0.03 11.09
CA SER A 92 10.22 1.28 11.58
C SER A 92 9.26 2.37 11.12
N PHE A 93 9.24 3.51 11.83
CA PHE A 93 8.47 4.67 11.39
C PHE A 93 8.83 5.11 9.96
N ARG A 94 10.09 4.95 9.56
CA ARG A 94 10.55 5.25 8.20
C ARG A 94 9.89 4.34 7.17
N ASP A 95 9.89 3.03 7.40
CA ASP A 95 9.28 2.06 6.48
C ASP A 95 7.76 2.26 6.40
N PHE A 96 7.14 2.63 7.52
CA PHE A 96 5.72 3.01 7.55
C PHE A 96 5.44 4.26 6.71
N MET A 97 6.26 5.30 6.84
CA MET A 97 6.13 6.52 6.04
C MET A 97 6.33 6.25 4.55
N ASP A 98 7.32 5.43 4.19
CA ASP A 98 7.55 5.01 2.80
C ASP A 98 6.31 4.27 2.26
N MET A 99 5.70 3.38 3.06
CA MET A 99 4.44 2.72 2.72
C MET A 99 3.30 3.72 2.49
N VAL A 100 3.07 4.67 3.40
CA VAL A 100 2.02 5.70 3.25
C VAL A 100 2.21 6.52 1.98
N LEU A 101 3.47 6.85 1.64
CA LEU A 101 3.80 7.58 0.41
C LEU A 101 3.55 6.74 -0.84
N ASP A 102 3.80 5.43 -0.80
CA ASP A 102 3.49 4.50 -1.90
C ASP A 102 1.98 4.34 -2.13
N PHE A 103 1.17 4.39 -1.05
CA PHE A 103 -0.29 4.33 -1.13
C PHE A 103 -0.96 5.67 -1.45
N ARG A 104 -0.18 6.75 -1.63
CA ARG A 104 -0.72 8.06 -1.98
C ARG A 104 -1.30 8.04 -3.39
N GLY A 105 -2.61 8.24 -3.48
CA GLY A 105 -3.34 8.44 -4.71
C GLY A 105 -2.80 9.66 -5.47
N GLY A 106 -2.44 9.45 -6.73
CA GLY A 106 -1.82 10.46 -7.58
C GLY A 106 -0.39 10.12 -8.01
N GLN A 107 0.23 9.06 -7.47
CA GLN A 107 1.40 8.48 -8.13
C GLN A 107 1.01 8.01 -9.53
N THR A 108 1.76 8.44 -10.53
CA THR A 108 1.56 7.96 -11.91
C THR A 108 1.95 6.49 -11.95
N ALA A 109 0.97 5.60 -12.13
CA ALA A 109 1.21 4.16 -12.22
C ALA A 109 2.33 3.90 -13.24
N THR A 110 3.44 3.35 -12.75
CA THR A 110 4.60 3.05 -13.56
C THR A 110 4.42 1.72 -14.25
N LEU A 111 5.22 1.48 -15.28
CA LEU A 111 5.24 0.20 -15.98
C LEU A 111 5.59 -0.97 -15.03
N LYS A 112 6.33 -0.70 -13.95
CA LYS A 112 6.63 -1.68 -12.89
C LYS A 112 5.36 -2.11 -12.16
N ASP A 113 4.46 -1.18 -11.88
CA ASP A 113 3.20 -1.45 -11.17
C ASP A 113 2.27 -2.32 -12.02
N VAL A 114 2.20 -2.04 -13.33
CA VAL A 114 1.47 -2.89 -14.29
C VAL A 114 2.06 -4.30 -14.37
N MET A 115 3.39 -4.42 -14.36
CA MET A 115 4.06 -5.73 -14.35
C MET A 115 3.87 -6.48 -13.04
N LEU A 116 3.84 -5.78 -11.90
CA LEU A 116 3.58 -6.35 -10.58
C LEU A 116 2.16 -6.94 -10.55
N LEU A 117 1.16 -6.16 -10.98
CA LEU A 117 -0.22 -6.61 -11.12
C LEU A 117 -0.32 -7.83 -12.04
N GLY A 118 0.34 -7.81 -13.19
CA GLY A 118 0.36 -8.94 -14.13
C GLY A 118 0.95 -10.21 -13.52
N LYS A 119 2.02 -10.10 -12.73
CA LYS A 119 2.61 -11.24 -12.00
C LYS A 119 1.67 -11.78 -10.92
N GLN A 120 1.07 -10.89 -10.14
CA GLN A 120 0.17 -11.26 -9.04
C GLN A 120 -1.09 -11.94 -9.59
N PHE A 121 -1.65 -11.38 -10.67
CA PHE A 121 -2.78 -11.96 -11.39
C PHE A 121 -2.44 -13.35 -11.94
N ASN A 122 -1.31 -13.53 -12.61
CA ASN A 122 -0.90 -14.84 -13.14
C ASN A 122 -0.72 -15.89 -12.03
N ARG A 123 -0.17 -15.50 -10.87
CA ARG A 123 -0.03 -16.39 -9.71
C ARG A 123 -1.39 -16.83 -9.19
N GLN A 124 -2.29 -15.88 -8.93
CA GLN A 124 -3.64 -16.20 -8.45
C GLN A 124 -4.43 -17.02 -9.47
N PHE A 125 -4.29 -16.73 -10.77
CA PHE A 125 -4.99 -17.46 -11.83
C PHE A 125 -4.50 -18.91 -11.94
N THR A 126 -3.20 -19.14 -11.74
CA THR A 126 -2.62 -20.50 -11.70
C THR A 126 -3.15 -21.28 -10.50
N ASP A 127 -3.19 -20.66 -9.32
CA ASP A 127 -3.75 -21.27 -8.10
C ASP A 127 -5.25 -21.58 -8.25
N MET A 128 -6.00 -20.66 -8.87
CA MET A 128 -7.43 -20.83 -9.19
C MET A 128 -7.64 -22.04 -10.11
N ARG A 129 -6.82 -22.17 -11.18
CA ARG A 129 -6.89 -23.31 -12.10
C ARG A 129 -6.62 -24.63 -11.39
N GLY A 130 -5.64 -24.66 -10.48
CA GLY A 130 -5.33 -25.82 -9.67
C GLY A 130 -6.47 -26.23 -8.73
N LYS A 131 -7.19 -25.27 -8.15
CA LYS A 131 -8.40 -25.53 -7.34
C LYS A 131 -9.54 -26.06 -8.21
N LEU A 132 -9.77 -25.48 -9.39
CA LEU A 132 -10.81 -25.92 -10.33
C LEU A 132 -10.61 -27.36 -10.80
N GLU A 133 -9.37 -27.75 -11.12
CA GLU A 133 -9.06 -29.14 -11.47
C GLU A 133 -9.31 -30.11 -10.30
N LYS A 134 -9.05 -29.69 -9.06
CA LYS A 134 -9.38 -30.50 -7.87
C LYS A 134 -10.89 -30.65 -7.69
N VAL A 135 -11.67 -29.62 -8.01
CA VAL A 135 -13.14 -29.68 -7.98
C VAL A 135 -13.66 -30.60 -9.08
N ASN A 136 -13.16 -30.49 -10.31
CA ASN A 136 -13.57 -31.38 -11.40
C ASN A 136 -13.28 -32.85 -11.07
N ARG A 137 -12.07 -33.15 -10.57
CA ARG A 137 -11.71 -34.51 -10.13
C ARG A 137 -12.58 -35.06 -9.00
N LYS A 138 -13.21 -34.20 -8.17
CA LYS A 138 -14.15 -34.62 -7.13
C LYS A 138 -15.54 -34.86 -7.70
N LEU A 139 -15.99 -34.04 -8.64
CA LEU A 139 -17.24 -34.25 -9.38
C LEU A 139 -17.20 -35.56 -10.17
N ASP A 140 -16.12 -35.81 -10.91
CA ASP A 140 -15.92 -37.05 -11.69
C ASP A 140 -15.96 -38.31 -10.80
N ARG A 141 -15.56 -38.20 -9.52
CA ARG A 141 -15.62 -39.31 -8.55
C ARG A 141 -17.01 -39.54 -7.98
N LEU A 142 -17.83 -38.50 -7.89
CA LEU A 142 -19.21 -38.59 -7.40
C LEU A 142 -20.15 -39.13 -8.47
N GLU A 143 -19.92 -38.78 -9.75
CA GLU A 143 -20.72 -39.32 -10.86
C GLU A 143 -20.53 -40.83 -11.08
N VAL A 144 -19.42 -41.41 -10.63
CA VAL A 144 -19.14 -42.86 -10.75
C VAL A 144 -19.76 -43.68 -9.62
N ASP A 145 -20.18 -43.07 -8.50
CA ASP A 145 -20.72 -43.77 -7.33
C ASP A 145 -22.27 -43.89 -7.36
N GLU A 146 -22.93 -43.25 -8.33
CA GLU A 146 -24.41 -43.30 -8.51
C GLU A 146 -24.88 -44.25 -9.65
N GLY A 147 -23.98 -45.00 -10.30
CA GLY A 147 -24.30 -45.96 -11.38
C GLY A 147 -23.96 -47.40 -11.05
#